data_AF-A0A2A4IB83-F1
#
_entry.id   AF-A0A2A4IB83-F1
#
_cell.length_a   1.000
_cell.length_b   1.000
_cell.length_c   1.000
_cell.angle_alpha   90.00
_cell.angle_beta   90.00
_cell.angle_gamma   90.00
#
_symmetry.space_group_name_H-M   'P 1'
#
loop_
_entity.id
_entity.type
_entity.pdbx_description
1 polymer ?
#
loop_
_entity_poly.entity_id
_entity_poly.type
_entity_poly.pdbx_seq_one_letter_code
_entity_poly.pdbx_strand_id
1 'polypeptide(L)' 'MRDSEMFTQRAADCREQADAAELANVRDRCLRAEAAWTQMATRSLRTEAARDLREAKTTV' A
#
# COMPACT_ATOMS: atom_id res chain seq x y z
N MET A 1 -8.05 -9.35 -6.49
CA MET A 1 -6.99 -8.55 -5.87
C MET A 1 -7.66 -7.38 -5.19
N ARG A 2 -7.48 -7.26 -3.88
CA ARG A 2 -8.02 -6.14 -3.08
C ARG A 2 -7.21 -4.86 -3.36
N ASP A 3 -7.80 -3.69 -3.14
CA ASP A 3 -7.09 -2.42 -3.37
C ASP A 3 -5.88 -2.31 -2.44
N SER A 4 -6.02 -2.79 -1.20
CA SER A 4 -4.92 -2.89 -0.24
C SER A 4 -3.72 -3.69 -0.76
N GLU A 5 -3.96 -4.80 -1.45
CA GLU A 5 -2.91 -5.65 -2.05
C GLU A 5 -2.19 -4.93 -3.18
N MET A 6 -2.94 -4.28 -4.08
CA MET A 6 -2.36 -3.51 -5.19
C MET A 6 -1.47 -2.38 -4.67
N PHE A 7 -1.93 -1.63 -3.67
CA PHE A 7 -1.13 -0.54 -3.08
C PHE A 7 0.11 -1.07 -2.35
N THR A 8 0.02 -2.23 -1.70
CA THR A 8 1.16 -2.89 -1.06
C THR A 8 2.21 -3.29 -2.10
N GLN A 9 1.79 -3.86 -3.24
CA GLN A 9 2.70 -4.18 -4.33
C GLN A 9 3.40 -2.93 -4.86
N ARG A 10 2.67 -1.82 -5.05
CA ARG A 10 3.30 -0.56 -5.51
C ARG A 10 4.25 0.04 -4.50
N ALA A 11 4.00 -0.13 -3.20
CA ALA A 11 4.96 0.25 -2.17
C ALA A 11 6.25 -0.58 -2.30
N ALA A 12 6.13 -1.90 -2.47
CA ALA A 12 7.28 -2.79 -2.67
C ALA A 12 8.09 -2.43 -3.93
N ASP A 13 7.41 -2.22 -5.07
CA ASP A 13 8.08 -1.79 -6.31
C ASP A 13 8.84 -0.46 -6.12
N CYS A 14 8.31 0.47 -5.32
CA CYS A 14 8.98 1.74 -5.02
C CYS A 14 10.19 1.56 -4.09
N ARG A 15 10.10 0.63 -3.12
CA ARG A 15 11.21 0.27 -2.25
C ARG A 15 12.36 -0.32 -3.06
N GLU A 16 12.08 -1.28 -3.93
CA GLU A 16 13.09 -1.89 -4.82
C GLU A 16 13.77 -0.85 -5.70
N GLN A 17 13.00 0.10 -6.26
CA GLN A 17 13.56 1.21 -7.02
C GLN A 17 14.40 2.16 -6.18
N ALA A 18 14.06 2.38 -4.91
CA ALA A 18 14.87 3.20 -4.01
C ALA A 18 16.21 2.52 -3.70
N ASP A 19 16.19 1.21 -3.51
CA ASP A 19 17.38 0.41 -3.22
C ASP A 19 18.33 0.33 -4.43
N ALA A 20 17.76 0.25 -5.64
CA ALA A 20 18.53 0.29 -6.89
C ALA A 20 19.02 1.70 -7.29
N ALA A 21 18.51 2.76 -6.65
CA ALA A 21 18.84 4.13 -7.02
C ALA A 21 20.26 4.53 -6.58
N GLU A 22 21.09 4.91 -7.55
CA GLU A 22 22.44 5.45 -7.33
C GLU A 22 22.42 6.93 -6.90
N LEU A 23 21.41 7.69 -7.35
CA LEU A 23 21.27 9.10 -7.03
C LEU A 23 20.34 9.30 -5.81
N ALA A 24 20.80 10.09 -4.84
CA ALA A 24 20.06 10.36 -3.61
C ALA A 24 18.68 10.99 -3.86
N ASN A 25 18.58 11.93 -4.81
CA ASN A 25 17.31 12.57 -5.16
C ASN A 25 16.28 11.59 -5.76
N VAL A 26 16.74 10.57 -6.49
CA VAL A 26 15.89 9.50 -7.02
C VAL A 26 15.45 8.59 -5.88
N ARG A 27 16.38 8.18 -5.01
CA ARG A 27 16.08 7.39 -3.81
C ARG A 27 15.00 8.07 -2.95
N ASP A 28 15.19 9.33 -2.63
CA ASP A 28 14.24 10.10 -1.80
C ASP A 28 12.87 10.26 -2.45
N ARG A 29 12.81 10.35 -3.79
CA ARG A 29 11.53 10.34 -4.52
C ARG A 29 10.84 8.98 -4.40
N CYS A 30 11.58 7.89 -4.59
CA CYS A 30 11.04 6.53 -4.49
C CYS A 30 10.56 6.21 -3.07
N LEU A 31 11.31 6.60 -2.03
CA LEU A 31 10.90 6.46 -0.63
C LEU A 31 9.64 7.25 -0.29
N ARG A 32 9.49 8.47 -0.82
CA ARG A 32 8.24 9.25 -0.66
C ARG A 32 7.05 8.59 -1.35
N ALA A 33 7.27 7.99 -2.52
CA ALA A 33 6.24 7.25 -3.24
C ALA A 33 5.81 5.99 -2.47
N GLU A 34 6.77 5.20 -1.97
CA GLU A 34 6.51 4.05 -1.10
C GLU A 34 5.67 4.46 0.12
N ALA A 35 6.04 5.55 0.80
CA ALA A 35 5.31 6.04 1.96
C ALA A 35 3.87 6.44 1.62
N ALA A 36 3.63 7.03 0.44
CA ALA A 36 2.28 7.35 -0.03
C ALA A 36 1.47 6.08 -0.31
N TRP A 37 2.04 5.10 -1.02
CA TRP A 37 1.38 3.84 -1.31
C TRP A 37 1.07 3.03 -0.05
N THR A 38 1.99 2.99 0.91
CA THR A 38 1.80 2.32 2.20
C THR A 38 0.63 2.93 3.00
N GLN A 39 0.52 4.27 2.98
CA GLN A 39 -0.62 4.96 3.61
C GLN A 39 -1.95 4.61 2.92
N MET A 40 -1.97 4.50 1.59
CA MET A 40 -3.15 4.09 0.84
C MET A 40 -3.53 2.63 1.14
N ALA A 41 -2.56 1.72 1.14
CA ALA A 41 -2.76 0.31 1.49
C ALA A 41 -3.40 0.17 2.89
N THR A 42 -2.88 0.91 3.87
CA THR A 42 -3.41 0.92 5.24
C THR A 42 -4.87 1.41 5.30
N ARG A 43 -5.21 2.46 4.55
CA ARG A 43 -6.58 2.99 4.49
C ARG A 43 -7.54 2.01 3.82
N SER A 44 -7.13 1.41 2.69
CA SER A 44 -7.93 0.39 2.00
C SER A 44 -8.15 -0.84 2.87
N LEU A 45 -7.10 -1.35 3.52
CA LEU A 45 -7.21 -2.51 4.40
C LEU A 45 -8.21 -2.30 5.53
N ARG A 46 -8.20 -1.11 6.16
CA ARG A 46 -9.20 -0.76 7.19
C ARG A 46 -10.62 -0.76 6.66
N THR A 47 -10.82 -0.25 5.45
CA THR A 47 -12.13 -0.16 4.81
C THR A 47 -12.64 -1.55 4.42
N GLU A 48 -11.78 -2.37 3.86
CA GLU A 48 -12.06 -3.77 3.50
C GLU A 48 -12.39 -4.60 4.75
N ALA A 49 -11.60 -4.51 5.81
CA ALA A 49 -11.86 -5.20 7.07
C ALA A 49 -13.20 -4.79 7.71
N ALA A 50 -13.54 -3.49 7.63
CA ALA A 50 -14.84 -3.01 8.11
C ALA A 50 -16.01 -3.54 7.27
N ARG A 51 -15.82 -3.74 5.96
CA ARG A 51 -16.80 -4.37 5.08
C ARG A 51 -16.97 -5.85 5.42
N ASP A 52 -15.87 -6.60 5.49
CA ASP A 52 -15.86 -8.02 5.82
C ASP A 52 -16.59 -8.29 7.15
N LEU A 53 -16.36 -7.43 8.17
CA LEU A 53 -17.04 -7.53 9.47
C LEU A 53 -18.55 -7.27 9.37
N ARG A 54 -19.00 -6.34 8.52
CA ARG A 54 -20.44 -6.05 8.34
C ARG A 54 -21.15 -7.17 7.61
N GLU A 55 -20.50 -7.72 6.58
CA GLU A 55 -21.02 -8.86 5.82
C GLU A 55 -21.17 -10.08 6.73
N ALA A 56 -20.14 -10.40 7.52
CA ALA A 56 -20.19 -11.49 8.50
C ALA A 56 -21.31 -11.34 9.54
N LYS A 57 -21.65 -10.10 9.95
CA LYS A 57 -22.74 -9.82 10.88
C LYS A 57 -24.14 -9.90 10.26
N THR A 58 -24.24 -9.71 8.95
CA THR A 58 -25.54 -9.68 8.24
C THR A 58 -25.95 -11.08 7.78
N THR A 59 -25.00 -12.00 7.63
CA THR A 59 -25.24 -13.38 7.17
C THR A 59 -25.64 -14.37 8.29
N VAL A 60 -25.89 -13.87 9.52
CA VAL A 60 -26.40 -14.65 10.67
C VAL A 60 -27.79 -14.16 11.04
#